data_AF-A0A523JJN9-F1
#
_entry.id   AF-A0A523JJN9-F1
#
_cell.length_a   1.000
_cell.length_b   1.000
_cell.length_c   1.000
_cell.angle_alpha   90.00
_cell.angle_beta   90.00
_cell.angle_gamma   90.00
#
_symmetry.space_group_name_H-M   'P 1'
#
loop_
_entity.id
_entity.type
_entity.pdbx_description
1 polymer ?
#
loop_
_entity_poly.entity_id
_entity_poly.type
_entity_poly.pdbx_seq_one_letter_code
_entity_poly.pdbx_strand_id
1 'polypeptide(L)'
;MKIKYFILILFISTDSWGKLTKWNQYPSSQIQYLTQSKLFGIKYQALEKIQKEKWSLDKRDKAKALKLDKRIKQYKISLNNIVASQRLNIGKYKAIKDKLDHSYHGIYTKGRQKFHDKIIGDYMKGIKLTGSRKKPRVIFTAGPMGVGKGYALEKLNACTYPQGNFVTVDPDRIKNYLPEFKEQINLRKNLSAEIKAGAAGYVHKESGYLAEIIQEIAFKSKLDIIVDGSLKDLGWTRMLMKKFKSKGYKIEIIYVNAKSQIILKRVKERARKTGRDIPRDTVLVNISEVSNTVKILTKERGLVDKFIEINNENIPTVDSTSQKIPLTLPRCKIQVDKFLR
;
A
#
# COMPACT_ATOMS: atom_id res chain seq x y z
N MET A 1 27.57 -15.25 9.18
CA MET A 1 26.64 -15.04 8.04
C MET A 1 25.62 -16.18 8.04
N LYS A 2 24.33 -15.93 8.32
CA LYS A 2 23.33 -17.02 8.50
C LYS A 2 23.15 -17.79 7.18
N ILE A 3 23.42 -19.09 7.17
CA ILE A 3 23.44 -20.01 6.00
C ILE A 3 22.24 -19.84 5.04
N LYS A 4 21.06 -19.50 5.55
CA LYS A 4 19.85 -19.22 4.74
C LYS A 4 20.00 -18.07 3.73
N TYR A 5 20.87 -17.09 4.00
CA TYR A 5 21.07 -15.93 3.14
C TYR A 5 22.17 -16.14 2.10
N PHE A 6 23.10 -17.07 2.35
CA PHE A 6 24.11 -17.48 1.37
C PHE A 6 23.45 -18.12 0.15
N ILE A 7 22.41 -18.93 0.38
CA ILE A 7 21.59 -19.53 -0.70
C ILE A 7 20.82 -18.44 -1.47
N LEU A 8 20.31 -17.40 -0.80
CA LEU A 8 19.61 -16.30 -1.48
C LEU A 8 20.55 -15.47 -2.38
N ILE A 9 21.80 -15.29 -1.98
CA ILE A 9 22.83 -14.60 -2.78
C ILE A 9 23.26 -15.48 -3.97
N LEU A 10 23.43 -16.79 -3.76
CA LEU A 10 23.73 -17.75 -4.84
C LEU A 10 22.61 -17.83 -5.90
N PHE A 11 21.34 -17.71 -5.50
CA PHE A 11 20.21 -17.65 -6.43
C PHE A 11 20.18 -16.38 -7.30
N ILE A 12 20.92 -15.32 -6.93
CA ILE A 12 21.02 -14.06 -7.67
C ILE A 12 22.19 -14.09 -8.68
N SER A 13 23.16 -15.01 -8.52
CA SER A 13 24.43 -14.99 -9.26
C SER A 13 24.55 -16.03 -10.39
N THR A 14 23.47 -16.73 -10.77
CA THR A 14 23.51 -17.68 -11.90
C THR A 14 22.84 -17.07 -13.14
N ASP A 15 23.64 -16.85 -14.19
CA ASP A 15 23.33 -16.11 -15.43
C ASP A 15 22.27 -16.74 -16.37
N SER A 16 21.42 -17.64 -15.90
CA SER A 16 20.63 -18.51 -16.77
C SER A 16 19.12 -18.30 -16.72
N TRP A 17 18.59 -17.07 -16.72
CA TRP A 17 17.15 -16.86 -16.92
C TRP A 17 16.81 -15.64 -17.77
N GLY A 18 16.28 -15.91 -18.97
CA GLY A 18 15.75 -14.90 -19.89
C GLY A 18 14.71 -14.00 -19.24
N LYS A 19 14.82 -12.68 -19.53
CA LYS A 19 13.88 -11.56 -19.27
C LYS A 19 12.72 -11.86 -18.29
N LEU A 20 13.04 -12.22 -17.05
CA LEU A 20 12.09 -12.16 -15.95
C LEU A 20 11.90 -10.69 -15.58
N THR A 21 10.67 -10.19 -15.63
CA THR A 21 10.36 -8.79 -15.29
C THR A 21 10.80 -8.48 -13.85
N LYS A 22 11.24 -7.24 -13.60
CA LYS A 22 11.83 -6.71 -12.33
C LYS A 22 11.12 -7.06 -11.01
N TRP A 23 9.88 -7.56 -11.06
CA TRP A 23 9.07 -7.92 -9.90
C TRP A 23 9.14 -9.41 -9.50
N ASN A 24 9.60 -10.29 -10.40
CA ASN A 24 9.72 -11.74 -10.15
C ASN A 24 11.07 -12.15 -9.55
N GLN A 25 12.01 -11.22 -9.38
CA GLN A 25 13.38 -11.50 -8.93
C GLN A 25 13.52 -11.74 -7.42
N TYR A 26 12.46 -11.55 -6.62
CA TYR A 26 12.55 -11.70 -5.16
C TYR A 26 11.40 -12.58 -4.65
N PRO A 27 11.66 -13.81 -4.18
CA PRO A 27 10.63 -14.56 -3.48
C PRO A 27 10.22 -13.73 -2.27
N SER A 28 8.96 -13.28 -2.23
CA SER A 28 8.43 -12.53 -1.09
C SER A 28 8.69 -13.31 0.20
N SER A 29 9.03 -12.62 1.29
CA SER A 29 9.15 -13.15 2.65
C SER A 29 8.03 -14.15 3.01
N GLN A 30 6.83 -13.95 2.48
CA GLN A 30 5.71 -14.91 2.53
C GLN A 30 6.13 -16.35 2.24
N ILE A 31 6.91 -16.61 1.18
CA ILE A 31 7.30 -17.97 0.77
C ILE A 31 8.08 -18.69 1.88
N GLN A 32 8.91 -17.95 2.63
CA GLN A 32 9.68 -18.50 3.75
C GLN A 32 8.82 -18.80 4.98
N TYR A 33 7.67 -18.14 5.09
CA TYR A 33 6.78 -18.25 6.23
C TYR A 33 5.43 -18.88 5.88
N LEU A 34 5.30 -19.56 4.74
CA LEU A 34 4.08 -20.25 4.40
C LEU A 34 3.79 -21.38 5.42
N THR A 35 2.51 -21.60 5.67
CA THR A 35 1.98 -22.65 6.55
C THR A 35 2.63 -24.01 6.30
N GLN A 36 2.78 -24.80 7.36
CA GLN A 36 3.23 -26.19 7.29
C GLN A 36 2.14 -27.14 6.75
N SER A 37 0.93 -26.64 6.45
CA SER A 37 -0.11 -27.45 5.81
C SER A 37 0.32 -27.86 4.40
N LYS A 38 0.70 -29.13 4.25
CA LYS A 38 1.05 -29.75 2.97
C LYS A 38 -0.08 -29.58 1.94
N LEU A 39 -1.33 -29.78 2.38
CA LEU A 39 -2.50 -29.66 1.52
C LEU A 39 -2.68 -28.22 1.00
N PHE A 40 -2.58 -27.22 1.87
CA PHE A 40 -2.64 -25.82 1.45
C PHE A 40 -1.50 -25.49 0.49
N GLY A 41 -0.27 -25.90 0.81
CA GLY A 41 0.92 -25.64 -0.01
C GLY A 41 0.78 -26.17 -1.45
N ILE A 42 0.35 -27.42 -1.61
CA ILE A 42 0.11 -28.03 -2.93
C ILE A 42 -0.92 -27.23 -3.73
N LYS A 43 -2.06 -26.89 -3.12
CA LYS A 43 -3.13 -26.12 -3.79
C LYS A 43 -2.68 -24.70 -4.14
N TYR A 44 -1.91 -24.07 -3.28
CA TYR A 44 -1.42 -22.71 -3.47
C TYR A 44 -0.41 -22.65 -4.62
N GLN A 45 0.54 -23.58 -4.69
CA GLN A 45 1.49 -23.70 -5.81
C GLN A 45 0.80 -23.99 -7.14
N ALA A 46 -0.21 -24.87 -7.14
CA ALA A 46 -1.01 -25.15 -8.32
C ALA A 46 -1.76 -23.89 -8.82
N LEU A 47 -2.30 -23.09 -7.91
CA LEU A 47 -2.92 -21.80 -8.25
C LEU A 47 -1.90 -20.83 -8.86
N GLU A 48 -0.71 -20.68 -8.26
CA GLU A 48 0.33 -19.78 -8.80
C GLU A 48 0.72 -20.16 -10.22
N LYS A 49 0.80 -21.48 -10.53
CA LYS A 49 1.07 -21.96 -11.88
C LYS A 49 -0.02 -21.54 -12.88
N ILE A 50 -1.30 -21.69 -12.49
CA ILE A 50 -2.44 -21.31 -13.35
C ILE A 50 -2.51 -19.80 -13.55
N GLN A 51 -2.20 -19.01 -12.51
CA GLN A 51 -2.16 -17.56 -12.62
C GLN A 51 -1.04 -17.08 -13.57
N LYS A 52 0.14 -17.72 -13.51
CA LYS A 52 1.23 -17.46 -14.46
C LYS A 52 0.83 -17.82 -15.89
N GLU A 53 0.16 -18.97 -16.08
CA GLU A 53 -0.38 -19.36 -17.39
C GLU A 53 -1.36 -18.32 -17.93
N LYS A 54 -2.29 -17.82 -17.09
CA LYS A 54 -3.24 -16.79 -17.48
C LYS A 54 -2.54 -15.48 -17.85
N TRP A 55 -1.52 -15.09 -17.09
CA TRP A 55 -0.78 -13.85 -17.34
C TRP A 55 -0.06 -13.85 -18.69
N SER A 56 0.48 -15.01 -19.09
CA SER A 56 1.18 -15.19 -20.37
C SER A 56 0.24 -15.45 -21.55
N LEU A 57 -1.08 -15.45 -21.32
CA LEU A 57 -2.05 -15.75 -22.37
C LEU A 57 -2.23 -14.56 -23.33
N ASP A 58 -2.34 -14.85 -24.62
CA ASP A 58 -2.77 -13.84 -25.61
C ASP A 58 -4.17 -13.31 -25.23
N LYS A 59 -4.30 -11.99 -25.13
CA LYS A 59 -5.57 -11.31 -24.78
C LYS A 59 -6.71 -11.63 -25.75
N ARG A 60 -6.40 -12.11 -26.96
CA ARG A 60 -7.38 -12.52 -27.98
C ARG A 60 -8.00 -13.89 -27.68
N ASP A 61 -7.32 -14.75 -26.92
CA ASP A 61 -7.83 -16.08 -26.56
C ASP A 61 -8.79 -16.01 -25.35
N LYS A 62 -9.96 -15.42 -25.60
CA LYS A 62 -11.01 -15.22 -24.58
C LYS A 62 -11.53 -16.54 -24.00
N ALA A 63 -11.59 -17.60 -24.82
CA ALA A 63 -12.10 -18.91 -24.41
C ALA A 63 -11.17 -19.57 -23.37
N LYS A 64 -9.86 -19.58 -23.64
CA LYS A 64 -8.88 -20.10 -22.68
C LYS A 64 -8.80 -19.22 -21.43
N ALA A 65 -8.88 -17.90 -21.58
CA ALA A 65 -8.93 -16.98 -20.44
C ALA A 65 -10.08 -17.30 -19.49
N LEU A 66 -11.28 -17.51 -20.03
CA LEU A 66 -12.47 -17.86 -19.26
C LEU A 66 -12.34 -19.22 -18.56
N LYS A 67 -11.74 -20.21 -19.23
CA LYS A 67 -11.46 -21.54 -18.64
C LYS A 67 -10.49 -21.43 -17.46
N LEU A 68 -9.43 -20.63 -17.61
CA LEU A 68 -8.47 -20.38 -16.54
C LEU A 68 -9.11 -19.63 -15.37
N ASP A 69 -10.01 -18.68 -15.64
CA ASP A 69 -10.74 -17.95 -14.59
C ASP A 69 -11.64 -18.85 -13.75
N LYS A 70 -12.37 -19.78 -14.39
CA LYS A 70 -13.17 -20.78 -13.68
C LYS A 70 -12.29 -21.65 -12.77
N ARG A 71 -11.13 -22.11 -13.26
CA ARG A 71 -10.17 -22.89 -12.47
C ARG A 71 -9.62 -22.08 -11.30
N ILE A 72 -9.16 -20.84 -11.54
CA ILE A 72 -8.65 -19.95 -10.50
C ILE A 72 -9.69 -19.79 -9.40
N LYS A 73 -10.95 -19.52 -9.75
CA LYS A 73 -12.06 -19.38 -8.80
C LYS A 73 -12.23 -20.64 -7.93
N GLN A 74 -12.20 -21.82 -8.54
CA GLN A 74 -12.28 -23.10 -7.80
C GLN A 74 -11.12 -23.28 -6.83
N TYR A 75 -9.89 -22.97 -7.24
CA TYR A 75 -8.73 -23.02 -6.35
C TYR A 75 -8.84 -22.03 -5.18
N LYS A 76 -9.32 -20.80 -5.42
CA LYS A 76 -9.56 -19.82 -4.35
C LYS A 76 -10.54 -20.36 -3.29
N ILE A 77 -11.66 -20.94 -3.74
CA ILE A 77 -12.64 -21.56 -2.84
C ILE A 77 -12.00 -22.72 -2.05
N SER A 78 -11.28 -23.61 -2.74
CA SER A 78 -10.60 -24.74 -2.10
C SER A 78 -9.60 -24.30 -1.03
N LEU A 79 -8.80 -23.26 -1.31
CA LEU A 79 -7.85 -22.71 -0.34
C LEU A 79 -8.57 -22.19 0.91
N ASN A 80 -9.64 -21.41 0.74
CA ASN A 80 -10.42 -20.89 1.88
C ASN A 80 -11.04 -22.02 2.71
N ASN A 81 -11.55 -23.07 2.07
CA ASN A 81 -12.09 -24.23 2.77
C ASN A 81 -11.02 -24.96 3.61
N ILE A 82 -9.80 -25.12 3.07
CA ILE A 82 -8.67 -25.72 3.79
C ILE A 82 -8.29 -24.87 5.01
N VAL A 83 -8.25 -23.53 4.85
CA VAL A 83 -7.95 -22.60 5.94
C VAL A 83 -8.95 -22.76 7.08
N ALA A 84 -10.25 -22.83 6.75
CA ALA A 84 -11.32 -22.99 7.72
C ALA A 84 -11.27 -24.38 8.40
N SER A 85 -11.20 -25.46 7.62
CA SER A 85 -11.27 -26.83 8.13
C SER A 85 -10.06 -27.18 9.01
N GLN A 86 -8.87 -26.74 8.62
CA GLN A 86 -7.63 -26.99 9.38
C GLN A 86 -7.31 -25.89 10.40
N ARG A 87 -8.20 -24.89 10.55
CA ARG A 87 -8.05 -23.75 11.48
C ARG A 87 -6.66 -23.11 11.39
N LEU A 88 -6.22 -22.82 10.17
CA LEU A 88 -4.83 -22.43 9.91
C LEU A 88 -4.49 -21.02 10.43
N ASN A 89 -5.47 -20.11 10.48
CA ASN A 89 -5.29 -18.81 11.12
C ASN A 89 -5.51 -18.91 12.63
N ILE A 90 -4.69 -18.18 13.39
CA ILE A 90 -4.72 -18.14 14.85
C ILE A 90 -4.49 -16.70 15.36
N GLY A 91 -4.60 -16.56 16.69
CA GLY A 91 -4.26 -15.34 17.41
C GLY A 91 -5.41 -14.34 17.52
N LYS A 92 -5.10 -13.16 18.04
CA LYS A 92 -6.06 -12.11 18.41
C LYS A 92 -6.95 -11.69 17.23
N TYR A 93 -6.38 -11.64 16.03
CA TYR A 93 -7.06 -11.17 14.83
C TYR A 93 -7.55 -12.30 13.92
N LYS A 94 -7.65 -13.54 14.42
CA LYS A 94 -8.07 -14.73 13.63
C LYS A 94 -9.31 -14.48 12.76
N ALA A 95 -10.38 -13.93 13.33
CA ALA A 95 -11.64 -13.72 12.60
C ALA A 95 -11.53 -12.71 11.43
N ILE A 96 -10.53 -11.83 11.45
CA ILE A 96 -10.20 -10.96 10.31
C ILE A 96 -9.36 -11.73 9.31
N LYS A 97 -8.31 -12.43 9.78
CA LYS A 97 -7.41 -13.24 8.95
C LYS A 97 -8.18 -14.26 8.11
N ASP A 98 -9.19 -14.92 8.69
CA ASP A 98 -10.06 -15.90 8.02
C ASP A 98 -10.84 -15.34 6.81
N LYS A 99 -11.00 -14.02 6.71
CA LYS A 99 -11.76 -13.37 5.64
C LYS A 99 -10.88 -12.77 4.54
N LEU A 100 -9.56 -12.83 4.68
CA LEU A 100 -8.63 -12.27 3.71
C LEU A 100 -8.52 -13.15 2.46
N ASP A 101 -8.02 -12.58 1.36
CA ASP A 101 -7.75 -13.36 0.15
C ASP A 101 -6.48 -14.21 0.35
N HIS A 102 -6.65 -15.42 0.88
CA HIS A 102 -5.56 -16.39 1.07
C HIS A 102 -4.92 -16.86 -0.23
N SER A 103 -5.58 -16.63 -1.37
CA SER A 103 -5.01 -16.91 -2.68
C SER A 103 -3.99 -15.86 -3.11
N TYR A 104 -4.05 -14.67 -2.51
CA TYR A 104 -3.10 -13.57 -2.71
C TYR A 104 -2.06 -13.51 -1.58
N HIS A 105 -2.51 -13.63 -0.33
CA HIS A 105 -1.66 -13.49 0.86
C HIS A 105 -1.00 -14.79 1.34
N GLY A 106 -1.49 -15.95 0.89
CA GLY A 106 -1.13 -17.23 1.46
C GLY A 106 -1.60 -17.36 2.92
N ILE A 107 -0.94 -18.25 3.67
CA ILE A 107 -1.11 -18.39 5.12
C ILE A 107 0.26 -18.40 5.77
N TYR A 108 0.44 -17.58 6.79
CA TYR A 108 1.68 -17.54 7.54
C TYR A 108 1.76 -18.63 8.61
N THR A 109 2.97 -19.05 8.98
CA THR A 109 3.19 -19.96 10.12
C THR A 109 2.58 -19.41 11.40
N LYS A 110 2.21 -20.30 12.33
CA LYS A 110 1.65 -19.92 13.64
C LYS A 110 2.55 -18.92 14.39
N GLY A 111 3.87 -19.13 14.35
CA GLY A 111 4.84 -18.22 14.95
C GLY A 111 4.80 -16.82 14.32
N ARG A 112 4.79 -16.74 12.98
CA ARG A 112 4.72 -15.46 12.28
C ARG A 112 3.39 -14.75 12.49
N GLN A 113 2.27 -15.47 12.60
CA GLN A 113 0.97 -14.90 12.93
C GLN A 113 0.92 -14.28 14.34
N LYS A 114 1.59 -14.88 15.34
CA LYS A 114 1.72 -14.28 16.69
C LYS A 114 2.59 -13.01 16.64
N PHE A 115 3.65 -13.03 15.83
CA PHE A 115 4.49 -11.86 15.60
C PHE A 115 3.70 -10.72 14.92
N HIS A 116 2.85 -11.04 13.95
CA HIS A 116 1.93 -10.08 13.33
C HIS A 116 0.98 -9.44 14.33
N ASP A 117 0.42 -10.22 15.25
CA ASP A 117 -0.45 -9.69 16.30
C ASP A 117 0.28 -8.66 17.18
N LYS A 118 1.57 -8.89 17.47
CA LYS A 118 2.43 -7.92 18.18
C LYS A 118 2.66 -6.66 17.35
N ILE A 119 3.04 -6.80 16.07
CA ILE A 119 3.22 -5.64 15.17
C ILE A 119 1.95 -4.80 15.13
N ILE A 120 0.79 -5.42 14.97
CA ILE A 120 -0.49 -4.71 14.94
C ILE A 120 -0.76 -4.01 16.27
N GLY A 121 -0.45 -4.67 17.40
CA GLY A 121 -0.55 -4.05 18.72
C GLY A 121 0.34 -2.80 18.86
N ASP A 122 1.60 -2.91 18.45
CA ASP A 122 2.56 -1.80 18.48
C ASP A 122 2.16 -0.68 17.53
N TYR A 123 1.69 -1.01 16.32
CA TYR A 123 1.24 -0.07 15.31
C TYR A 123 0.00 0.72 15.74
N MET A 124 -0.91 0.06 16.47
CA MET A 124 -2.14 0.66 17.00
C MET A 124 -1.94 1.36 18.35
N LYS A 125 -0.72 1.35 18.92
CA LYS A 125 -0.43 1.96 20.21
C LYS A 125 -0.69 3.47 20.14
N GLY A 126 -1.43 4.00 21.13
CA GLY A 126 -1.81 5.41 21.18
C GLY A 126 -3.07 5.77 20.39
N ILE A 127 -3.59 4.87 19.55
CA ILE A 127 -4.88 5.05 18.89
C ILE A 127 -6.00 4.81 19.90
N LYS A 128 -6.74 5.87 20.22
CA LYS A 128 -7.91 5.77 21.11
C LYS A 128 -9.05 5.06 20.40
N LEU A 129 -9.46 3.89 20.88
CA LEU A 129 -10.63 3.18 20.38
C LEU A 129 -11.90 3.89 20.87
N THR A 130 -12.26 5.02 20.26
CA THR A 130 -13.49 5.75 20.60
C THR A 130 -14.67 5.05 19.94
N GLY A 131 -15.51 4.38 20.73
CA GLY A 131 -16.54 3.46 20.25
C GLY A 131 -17.71 4.05 19.45
N SER A 132 -17.76 5.33 19.12
CA SER A 132 -18.99 5.91 18.55
C SER A 132 -18.83 7.20 17.76
N ARG A 133 -18.06 7.21 16.67
CA ARG A 133 -18.29 8.23 15.64
C ARG A 133 -19.48 7.84 14.78
N LYS A 134 -20.51 8.70 14.76
CA LYS A 134 -21.70 8.52 13.91
C LYS A 134 -21.36 8.52 12.41
N LYS A 135 -20.29 9.22 12.00
CA LYS A 135 -19.77 9.29 10.62
C LYS A 135 -18.23 9.39 10.63
N PRO A 136 -17.49 8.26 10.65
CA PRO A 136 -16.03 8.29 10.61
C PRO A 136 -15.52 8.88 9.29
N ARG A 137 -14.28 9.38 9.28
CA ARG A 137 -13.66 9.96 8.08
C ARG A 137 -12.55 9.08 7.55
N VAL A 138 -12.40 9.01 6.24
CA VAL A 138 -11.21 8.50 5.58
C VAL A 138 -10.58 9.61 4.75
N ILE A 139 -9.29 9.80 4.93
CA ILE A 139 -8.49 10.73 4.14
C ILE A 139 -7.60 9.91 3.22
N PHE A 140 -7.82 10.05 1.92
CA PHE A 140 -6.91 9.54 0.90
C PHE A 140 -5.90 10.62 0.57
N THR A 141 -4.63 10.38 0.88
CA THR A 141 -3.57 11.29 0.42
C THR A 141 -3.16 10.88 -0.98
N ALA A 142 -3.02 11.83 -1.90
CA ALA A 142 -2.62 11.63 -3.28
C ALA A 142 -1.44 12.51 -3.65
N GLY A 143 -0.68 12.09 -4.64
CA GLY A 143 0.43 12.87 -5.16
C GLY A 143 1.42 11.98 -5.92
N PRO A 144 1.99 12.47 -7.04
CA PRO A 144 2.96 11.71 -7.79
C PRO A 144 4.25 11.51 -7.00
N MET A 145 5.03 10.50 -7.41
CA MET A 145 6.33 10.24 -6.82
C MET A 145 7.26 11.47 -6.94
N GLY A 146 7.96 11.80 -5.85
CA GLY A 146 8.87 12.95 -5.84
C GLY A 146 8.20 14.31 -5.65
N VAL A 147 6.87 14.39 -5.55
CA VAL A 147 6.16 15.66 -5.33
C VAL A 147 6.42 16.28 -3.96
N GLY A 148 6.95 15.53 -2.99
CA GLY A 148 7.16 15.98 -1.62
C GLY A 148 5.92 15.83 -0.74
N LYS A 149 5.05 14.85 -1.03
CA LYS A 149 3.81 14.59 -0.29
C LYS A 149 4.01 14.51 1.23
N GLY A 150 5.01 13.77 1.70
CA GLY A 150 5.31 13.67 3.13
C GLY A 150 5.59 15.03 3.78
N TYR A 151 6.39 15.87 3.13
CA TYR A 151 6.69 17.23 3.58
C TYR A 151 5.44 18.13 3.59
N ALA A 152 4.63 18.09 2.53
CA ALA A 152 3.40 18.87 2.47
C ALA A 152 2.38 18.44 3.55
N LEU A 153 2.22 17.14 3.77
CA LEU A 153 1.34 16.60 4.82
C LEU A 153 1.84 16.91 6.22
N GLU A 154 3.16 16.89 6.45
CA GLU A 154 3.76 17.32 7.72
C GLU A 154 3.45 18.79 8.02
N LYS A 155 3.62 19.67 7.02
CA LYS A 155 3.26 21.10 7.16
C LYS A 155 1.78 21.30 7.40
N LEU A 156 0.92 20.56 6.70
CA LEU A 156 -0.53 20.59 6.93
C LEU A 156 -0.89 20.13 8.36
N ASN A 157 -0.24 19.07 8.84
CA ASN A 157 -0.42 18.56 10.20
C ASN A 157 0.09 19.53 11.26
N ALA A 158 1.18 20.26 11.00
CA ALA A 158 1.63 21.35 11.86
C ALA A 158 0.59 22.48 11.95
N CYS A 159 -0.17 22.72 10.88
CA CYS A 159 -1.36 23.59 10.90
C CYS A 159 -2.59 22.93 11.55
N THR A 160 -2.39 21.83 12.29
CA THR A 160 -3.38 21.00 12.98
C THR A 160 -4.31 20.18 12.09
N TYR A 161 -4.10 20.08 10.77
CA TYR A 161 -4.96 19.26 9.92
C TYR A 161 -4.27 17.97 9.42
N PRO A 162 -4.92 16.80 9.52
CA PRO A 162 -6.27 16.59 10.04
C PRO A 162 -6.30 16.51 11.58
N GLN A 163 -7.27 17.18 12.20
CA GLN A 163 -7.47 17.09 13.65
C GLN A 163 -8.12 15.75 14.03
N GLY A 164 -7.60 15.12 15.08
CA GLY A 164 -8.24 13.97 15.72
C GLY A 164 -7.39 12.72 15.75
N ASN A 165 -8.02 11.61 16.12
CA ASN A 165 -7.38 10.32 16.32
C ASN A 165 -7.51 9.46 15.06
N PHE A 166 -6.50 9.54 14.19
CA PHE A 166 -6.44 8.79 12.94
C PHE A 166 -5.53 7.59 13.05
N VAL A 167 -5.95 6.47 12.46
CA VAL A 167 -5.05 5.37 12.11
C VAL A 167 -4.60 5.54 10.66
N THR A 168 -3.28 5.62 10.44
CA THR A 168 -2.73 5.61 9.08
C THR A 168 -2.61 4.17 8.60
N VAL A 169 -3.22 3.82 7.47
CA VAL A 169 -3.02 2.56 6.77
C VAL A 169 -2.03 2.81 5.64
N ASP A 170 -0.76 2.46 5.88
CA ASP A 170 0.34 2.64 4.94
C ASP A 170 1.28 1.42 4.98
N PRO A 171 1.27 0.56 3.95
CA PRO A 171 2.18 -0.56 3.85
C PRO A 171 3.65 -0.16 3.98
N ASP A 172 4.07 1.01 3.47
CA ASP A 172 5.46 1.45 3.56
C ASP A 172 5.87 1.80 5.00
N ARG A 173 4.98 2.40 5.80
CA ARG A 173 5.19 2.56 7.25
C ARG A 173 5.26 1.21 7.97
N ILE A 174 4.35 0.29 7.64
CA ILE A 174 4.27 -1.03 8.26
C ILE A 174 5.56 -1.84 8.03
N LYS A 175 6.20 -1.70 6.86
CA LYS A 175 7.49 -2.38 6.58
C LYS A 175 8.56 -2.09 7.63
N ASN A 176 8.55 -0.93 8.28
CA ASN A 176 9.53 -0.59 9.32
C ASN A 176 9.43 -1.45 10.59
N TYR A 177 8.30 -2.14 10.78
CA TYR A 177 8.07 -3.10 11.87
C TYR A 177 8.53 -4.51 11.51
N LEU A 178 8.90 -4.76 10.25
CA LEU A 178 9.41 -6.05 9.78
C LEU A 178 10.94 -6.03 9.83
N PRO A 179 11.59 -6.87 10.66
CA PRO A 179 13.04 -6.87 10.80
C PRO A 179 13.73 -7.18 9.47
N GLU A 180 13.13 -8.04 8.64
CA GLU A 180 13.65 -8.39 7.32
C GLU A 180 13.77 -7.18 6.40
N PHE A 181 12.93 -6.16 6.55
CA PHE A 181 13.05 -4.94 5.77
C PHE A 181 14.33 -4.17 6.11
N LYS A 182 14.62 -4.00 7.41
CA LYS A 182 15.85 -3.35 7.88
C LYS A 182 17.09 -4.14 7.50
N GLU A 183 17.05 -5.46 7.64
CA GLU A 183 18.13 -6.35 7.19
C GLU A 183 18.39 -6.20 5.69
N GLN A 184 17.35 -6.22 4.86
CA GLN A 184 17.48 -6.04 3.41
C GLN A 184 18.02 -4.66 3.05
N ILE A 185 17.62 -3.59 3.75
CA ILE A 185 18.22 -2.26 3.57
C ILE A 185 19.71 -2.30 3.90
N ASN A 186 20.10 -2.88 5.05
CA ASN A 186 21.48 -2.95 5.51
C ASN A 186 22.38 -3.75 4.57
N LEU A 187 21.96 -4.96 4.18
CA LEU A 187 22.68 -5.83 3.25
C LEU A 187 22.91 -5.15 1.90
N ARG A 188 21.99 -4.28 1.49
CA ARG A 188 22.04 -3.61 0.19
C ARG A 188 22.67 -2.23 0.24
N LYS A 189 23.15 -1.73 1.39
CA LYS A 189 23.82 -0.41 1.50
C LYS A 189 24.96 -0.27 0.48
N ASN A 190 25.70 -1.35 0.26
CA ASN A 190 26.86 -1.41 -0.65
C ASN A 190 26.52 -1.89 -2.07
N LEU A 191 25.24 -2.11 -2.40
CA LEU A 191 24.82 -2.57 -3.72
C LEU A 191 24.33 -1.42 -4.60
N SER A 192 24.27 -1.66 -5.92
CA SER A 192 23.78 -0.69 -6.90
C SER A 192 22.32 -0.28 -6.63
N ALA A 193 21.96 0.91 -7.09
CA ALA A 193 20.60 1.48 -7.03
C ALA A 193 19.50 0.50 -7.48
N GLU A 194 19.77 -0.26 -8.54
CA GLU A 194 18.86 -1.22 -9.13
C GLU A 194 18.59 -2.42 -8.20
N ILE A 195 19.63 -2.92 -7.53
CA ILE A 195 19.50 -4.01 -6.55
C ILE A 195 18.81 -3.49 -5.27
N LYS A 196 19.00 -2.24 -4.86
CA LYS A 196 18.34 -1.65 -3.67
C LYS A 196 16.81 -1.67 -3.75
N ALA A 197 16.22 -1.58 -4.95
CA ALA A 197 14.77 -1.52 -5.15
C ALA A 197 14.01 -2.79 -4.69
N GLY A 198 14.66 -3.96 -4.66
CA GLY A 198 14.01 -5.23 -4.30
C GLY A 198 13.72 -5.43 -2.80
N ALA A 199 14.35 -4.66 -1.90
CA ALA A 199 14.12 -4.78 -0.45
C ALA A 199 12.67 -4.46 -0.07
N ALA A 200 12.09 -3.43 -0.67
CA ALA A 200 10.70 -3.06 -0.49
C ALA A 200 9.74 -4.10 -1.09
N GLY A 201 10.16 -4.78 -2.16
CA GLY A 201 9.42 -5.89 -2.78
C GLY A 201 9.38 -7.14 -1.89
N TYR A 202 10.47 -7.44 -1.18
CA TYR A 202 10.61 -8.64 -0.35
C TYR A 202 9.54 -8.73 0.76
N VAL A 203 9.21 -7.61 1.41
CA VAL A 203 8.17 -7.52 2.46
C VAL A 203 6.85 -6.95 1.96
N HIS A 204 6.72 -6.69 0.65
CA HIS A 204 5.57 -5.93 0.12
C HIS A 204 4.23 -6.61 0.41
N LYS A 205 4.09 -7.89 0.05
CA LYS A 205 2.84 -8.64 0.27
C LYS A 205 2.50 -8.75 1.76
N GLU A 206 3.51 -8.94 2.62
CA GLU A 206 3.31 -9.02 4.08
C GLU A 206 2.90 -7.70 4.70
N SER A 207 3.49 -6.59 4.27
CA SER A 207 3.02 -5.26 4.68
C SER A 207 1.58 -4.97 4.22
N GLY A 208 1.19 -5.46 3.03
CA GLY A 208 -0.19 -5.36 2.54
C GLY A 208 -1.17 -6.20 3.37
N TYR A 209 -0.79 -7.44 3.72
CA TYR A 209 -1.56 -8.31 4.62
C TYR A 209 -1.84 -7.63 5.97
N LEU A 210 -0.82 -7.06 6.59
CA LEU A 210 -0.95 -6.33 7.84
C LEU A 210 -1.82 -5.07 7.69
N ALA A 211 -1.67 -4.34 6.57
CA ALA A 211 -2.46 -3.15 6.27
C ALA A 211 -3.97 -3.48 6.16
N GLU A 212 -4.33 -4.58 5.50
CA GLU A 212 -5.73 -5.03 5.42
C GLU A 212 -6.29 -5.40 6.79
N ILE A 213 -5.50 -6.05 7.66
CA ILE A 213 -5.95 -6.36 9.03
C ILE A 213 -6.17 -5.09 9.84
N ILE A 214 -5.23 -4.14 9.78
CA ILE A 214 -5.34 -2.85 10.46
C ILE A 214 -6.56 -2.07 9.97
N GLN A 215 -6.81 -2.06 8.66
CA GLN A 215 -7.98 -1.43 8.07
C GLN A 215 -9.29 -2.07 8.57
N GLU A 216 -9.37 -3.39 8.64
CA GLU A 216 -10.58 -4.08 9.15
C GLU A 216 -10.78 -3.85 10.66
N ILE A 217 -9.70 -3.74 11.45
CA ILE A 217 -9.78 -3.30 12.87
C ILE A 217 -10.38 -1.89 12.95
N ALA A 218 -9.90 -0.98 12.09
CA ALA A 218 -10.36 0.39 12.03
C ALA A 218 -11.84 0.49 11.60
N PHE A 219 -12.26 -0.34 10.65
CA PHE A 219 -13.68 -0.47 10.26
C PHE A 219 -14.56 -0.93 11.42
N LYS A 220 -14.18 -1.99 12.12
CA LYS A 220 -14.94 -2.50 13.27
C LYS A 220 -15.07 -1.46 14.38
N SER A 221 -14.04 -0.63 14.54
CA SER A 221 -13.96 0.37 15.61
C SER A 221 -14.43 1.77 15.17
N LYS A 222 -14.92 1.93 13.92
CA LYS A 222 -15.31 3.22 13.31
C LYS A 222 -14.28 4.34 13.54
N LEU A 223 -13.00 4.01 13.37
CA LEU A 223 -11.91 4.99 13.52
C LEU A 223 -11.83 5.91 12.31
N ASP A 224 -11.29 7.10 12.51
CA ASP A 224 -10.84 7.90 11.38
C ASP A 224 -9.59 7.25 10.76
N ILE A 225 -9.51 7.20 9.43
CA ILE A 225 -8.45 6.48 8.70
C ILE A 225 -7.72 7.44 7.76
N ILE A 226 -6.40 7.33 7.66
CA ILE A 226 -5.62 7.91 6.55
C ILE A 226 -5.17 6.76 5.68
N VAL A 227 -5.56 6.74 4.40
CA VAL A 227 -5.02 5.82 3.40
C VAL A 227 -3.92 6.55 2.65
N ASP A 228 -2.67 6.20 2.92
CA ASP A 228 -1.52 6.81 2.24
C ASP A 228 -1.24 6.10 0.91
N GLY A 229 -1.25 6.84 -0.19
CA GLY A 229 -1.04 6.30 -1.53
C GLY A 229 -0.74 7.39 -2.56
N SER A 230 -0.50 6.99 -3.80
CA SER A 230 -0.42 7.97 -4.91
C SER A 230 -1.79 8.22 -5.55
N LEU A 231 -2.75 7.30 -5.38
CA LEU A 231 -4.03 7.25 -6.11
C LEU A 231 -3.83 7.19 -7.63
N LYS A 232 -2.82 6.46 -8.12
CA LYS A 232 -2.59 6.34 -9.58
C LYS A 232 -3.55 5.38 -10.27
N ASP A 233 -4.06 4.38 -9.52
CA ASP A 233 -4.93 3.35 -10.06
C ASP A 233 -6.38 3.74 -9.82
N LEU A 234 -7.06 4.21 -10.87
CA LEU A 234 -8.45 4.65 -10.80
C LEU A 234 -9.40 3.53 -10.39
N GLY A 235 -9.25 2.34 -10.95
CA GLY A 235 -10.18 1.22 -10.73
C GLY A 235 -10.12 0.75 -9.29
N TRP A 236 -8.92 0.49 -8.80
CA TRP A 236 -8.68 0.08 -7.42
C TRP A 236 -9.09 1.16 -6.41
N THR A 237 -8.70 2.43 -6.67
CA THR A 237 -9.03 3.54 -5.76
C THR A 237 -10.54 3.75 -5.67
N ARG A 238 -11.25 3.75 -6.81
CA ARG A 238 -12.72 3.87 -6.84
C ARG A 238 -13.38 2.73 -6.08
N MET A 239 -12.96 1.49 -6.31
CA MET A 239 -13.48 0.32 -5.59
C MET A 239 -13.28 0.47 -4.07
N LEU A 240 -12.08 0.89 -3.65
CA LEU A 240 -11.76 1.10 -2.25
C LEU A 240 -12.62 2.21 -1.63
N MET A 241 -12.73 3.37 -2.29
CA MET A 241 -13.59 4.47 -1.84
C MET A 241 -15.06 4.03 -1.71
N LYS A 242 -15.58 3.27 -2.67
CA LYS A 242 -16.95 2.70 -2.56
C LYS A 242 -17.09 1.74 -1.37
N LYS A 243 -16.06 0.94 -1.05
CA LYS A 243 -16.01 0.13 0.18
C LYS A 243 -16.06 1.00 1.44
N PHE A 244 -15.36 2.12 1.48
CA PHE A 244 -15.42 3.06 2.61
C PHE A 244 -16.82 3.70 2.73
N LYS A 245 -17.42 4.16 1.62
CA LYS A 245 -18.80 4.69 1.60
C LYS A 245 -19.82 3.69 2.12
N SER A 246 -19.75 2.42 1.69
CA SER A 246 -20.67 1.38 2.17
C SER A 246 -20.50 1.06 3.66
N LYS A 247 -19.39 1.47 4.28
CA LYS A 247 -19.14 1.41 5.73
C LYS A 247 -19.52 2.71 6.46
N GLY A 248 -20.14 3.67 5.78
CA GLY A 248 -20.60 4.94 6.36
C GLY A 248 -19.52 6.00 6.55
N TYR A 249 -18.36 5.86 5.89
CA TYR A 249 -17.28 6.84 5.99
C TYR A 249 -17.54 8.06 5.10
N LYS A 250 -17.19 9.24 5.62
CA LYS A 250 -16.94 10.40 4.78
C LYS A 250 -15.57 10.29 4.12
N ILE A 251 -15.48 10.61 2.84
CA ILE A 251 -14.27 10.49 2.03
C ILE A 251 -13.71 11.88 1.77
N GLU A 252 -12.45 12.05 2.16
CA GLU A 252 -11.67 13.23 1.86
C GLU A 252 -10.48 12.84 0.97
N ILE A 253 -10.12 13.70 0.03
CA ILE A 253 -8.87 13.58 -0.73
C ILE A 253 -7.98 14.79 -0.39
N ILE A 254 -6.73 14.53 -0.01
CA ILE A 254 -5.67 15.54 0.06
C ILE A 254 -4.70 15.26 -1.08
N TYR A 255 -4.73 16.07 -2.12
CA TYR A 255 -3.88 15.95 -3.29
C TYR A 255 -2.72 16.93 -3.24
N VAL A 256 -1.49 16.42 -3.29
CA VAL A 256 -0.28 17.24 -3.37
C VAL A 256 0.20 17.26 -4.82
N ASN A 257 0.33 18.46 -5.38
CA ASN A 257 0.77 18.69 -6.76
C ASN A 257 2.05 19.56 -6.80
N ALA A 258 2.71 19.58 -7.96
CA ALA A 258 3.73 20.56 -8.33
C ALA A 258 3.97 20.44 -9.85
N LYS A 259 4.62 21.45 -10.46
CA LYS A 259 5.06 21.36 -11.86
C LYS A 259 5.97 20.15 -12.09
N SER A 260 5.79 19.50 -13.24
CA SER A 260 6.57 18.31 -13.64
C SER A 260 8.08 18.54 -13.58
N GLN A 261 8.56 19.72 -13.98
CA GLN A 261 9.97 20.10 -13.92
C GLN A 261 10.53 20.07 -12.48
N ILE A 262 9.75 20.57 -11.50
CA ILE A 262 10.14 20.58 -10.09
C ILE A 262 10.16 19.15 -9.55
N ILE A 263 9.16 18.34 -9.88
CA ILE A 263 9.09 16.93 -9.48
C ILE A 263 10.30 16.16 -10.02
N LEU A 264 10.62 16.33 -11.30
CA LEU A 264 11.77 15.68 -11.94
C LEU A 264 13.09 16.09 -11.29
N LYS A 265 13.26 17.38 -10.97
CA LYS A 265 14.44 17.87 -10.24
C LYS A 265 14.57 17.18 -8.88
N ARG A 266 13.48 17.11 -8.11
CA ARG A 266 13.44 16.45 -6.79
C ARG A 266 13.71 14.95 -6.87
N VAL A 267 13.20 14.26 -7.89
CA VAL A 267 13.49 12.85 -8.13
C VAL A 267 14.98 12.64 -8.37
N LYS A 268 15.61 13.46 -9.23
CA LYS A 268 17.06 13.40 -9.48
C LYS A 268 17.88 13.69 -8.22
N GLU A 269 17.49 14.69 -7.44
CA GLU A 269 18.15 15.00 -6.17
C GLU A 269 18.03 13.86 -5.16
N ARG A 270 16.86 13.23 -5.08
CA ARG A 270 16.64 12.03 -4.26
C ARG A 270 17.48 10.85 -4.76
N ALA A 271 17.56 10.65 -6.07
CA ALA A 271 18.40 9.62 -6.68
C ALA A 271 19.86 9.80 -6.27
N ARG A 272 20.38 11.04 -6.33
CA ARG A 272 21.75 11.37 -5.88
C ARG A 272 21.97 11.09 -4.39
N LYS A 273 20.98 11.39 -3.54
CA LYS A 273 21.09 11.23 -2.08
C LYS A 273 20.91 9.78 -1.61
N THR A 274 19.98 9.03 -2.22
CA THR A 274 19.56 7.72 -1.71
C THR A 274 19.91 6.57 -2.65
N GLY A 275 20.46 6.86 -3.83
CA GLY A 275 20.62 5.88 -4.90
C GLY A 275 19.29 5.35 -5.43
N ARG A 276 18.16 6.04 -5.21
CA ARG A 276 16.84 5.61 -5.74
C ARG A 276 16.55 6.39 -7.00
N ASP A 277 17.06 5.91 -8.12
CA ASP A 277 16.77 6.49 -9.42
C ASP A 277 15.45 5.94 -9.99
N ILE A 278 14.69 6.80 -10.65
CA ILE A 278 13.43 6.44 -11.31
C ILE A 278 13.46 7.06 -12.71
N PRO A 279 13.26 6.26 -13.77
CA PRO A 279 13.29 6.77 -15.14
C PRO A 279 12.32 7.94 -15.35
N ARG A 280 12.78 8.97 -16.07
CA ARG A 280 12.01 10.18 -16.35
C ARG A 280 10.60 9.89 -16.85
N ASP A 281 10.47 8.98 -17.82
CA ASP A 281 9.17 8.66 -18.42
C ASP A 281 8.23 7.98 -17.43
N THR A 282 8.77 7.16 -16.52
CA THR A 282 7.98 6.58 -15.41
C THR A 282 7.44 7.66 -14.49
N VAL A 283 8.22 8.72 -14.22
CA VAL A 283 7.75 9.85 -13.41
C VAL A 283 6.68 10.64 -14.14
N LEU A 284 6.86 10.94 -15.43
CA LEU A 284 5.89 11.71 -16.23
C LEU A 284 4.56 10.97 -16.38
N VAL A 285 4.60 9.66 -16.66
CA VAL A 285 3.39 8.81 -16.69
C VAL A 285 2.71 8.85 -15.33
N ASN A 286 3.46 8.71 -14.23
CA ASN A 286 2.87 8.74 -12.89
C ASN A 286 2.21 10.08 -12.54
N ILE A 287 2.80 11.21 -12.96
CA ILE A 287 2.20 12.54 -12.80
C ILE A 287 0.84 12.59 -13.50
N SER A 288 0.78 12.15 -14.76
CA SER A 288 -0.45 12.14 -15.55
C SER A 288 -1.52 11.22 -14.95
N GLU A 289 -1.16 9.98 -14.61
CA GLU A 289 -2.06 8.99 -14.02
C GLU A 289 -2.70 9.47 -12.71
N VAL A 290 -1.89 10.05 -11.81
CA VAL A 290 -2.37 10.56 -10.52
C VAL A 290 -3.31 11.76 -10.74
N SER A 291 -2.91 12.72 -11.57
CA SER A 291 -3.73 13.90 -11.87
C SER A 291 -5.08 13.51 -12.48
N ASN A 292 -5.08 12.62 -13.47
CA ASN A 292 -6.29 12.12 -14.11
C ASN A 292 -7.19 11.36 -13.13
N THR A 293 -6.61 10.49 -12.29
CA THR A 293 -7.37 9.73 -11.31
C THR A 293 -8.04 10.63 -10.28
N VAL A 294 -7.30 11.59 -9.71
CA VAL A 294 -7.85 12.55 -8.75
C VAL A 294 -8.97 13.36 -9.39
N LYS A 295 -8.76 13.91 -10.60
CA LYS A 295 -9.77 14.68 -11.35
C LYS A 295 -11.05 13.91 -11.60
N ILE A 296 -10.95 12.62 -11.92
CA ILE A 296 -12.12 11.76 -12.16
C ILE A 296 -12.86 11.49 -10.84
N LEU A 297 -12.13 11.11 -9.78
CA LEU A 297 -12.73 10.74 -8.49
C LEU A 297 -13.42 11.92 -7.81
N THR A 298 -12.83 13.12 -7.86
CA THR A 298 -13.42 14.32 -7.24
C THR A 298 -14.68 14.80 -7.95
N LYS A 299 -14.83 14.49 -9.25
CA LYS A 299 -16.04 14.79 -10.04
C LYS A 299 -17.10 13.70 -9.97
N GLU A 300 -16.79 12.52 -9.45
CA GLU A 300 -17.77 11.42 -9.31
C GLU A 300 -18.79 11.78 -8.21
N ARG A 301 -20.04 12.03 -8.63
CA ARG A 301 -21.10 12.52 -7.74
C ARG A 301 -21.29 11.63 -6.52
N GLY A 302 -21.18 12.23 -5.34
CA GLY A 302 -21.39 11.57 -4.05
C GLY A 302 -20.24 10.69 -3.57
N LEU A 303 -19.13 10.59 -4.32
CA LEU A 303 -17.99 9.76 -3.92
C LEU A 303 -17.05 10.49 -2.94
N VAL A 304 -16.69 11.74 -3.22
CA VAL A 304 -15.77 12.54 -2.41
C VAL A 304 -16.56 13.63 -1.69
N ASP A 305 -16.49 13.66 -0.36
CA ASP A 305 -17.17 14.67 0.46
C ASP A 305 -16.32 15.94 0.63
N LYS A 306 -14.99 15.81 0.50
CA LYS A 306 -14.05 16.92 0.66
C LYS A 306 -12.81 16.73 -0.20
N PHE A 307 -12.36 17.80 -0.85
CA PHE A 307 -11.13 17.83 -1.63
C PHE A 307 -10.24 18.98 -1.17
N ILE A 308 -8.96 18.67 -0.94
CA ILE A 308 -7.92 19.64 -0.58
C ILE A 308 -6.79 19.47 -1.57
N GLU A 309 -6.47 20.54 -2.30
CA GLU A 309 -5.31 20.57 -3.19
C GLU A 309 -4.19 21.38 -2.54
N ILE A 310 -2.98 20.83 -2.55
CA ILE A 310 -1.77 21.46 -2.01
C ILE A 310 -0.78 21.63 -3.15
N ASN A 311 -0.50 22.88 -3.50
CA ASN A 311 0.61 23.21 -4.37
C ASN A 311 1.92 23.18 -3.56
N ASN A 312 2.84 22.32 -3.97
CA ASN A 312 4.14 22.15 -3.33
C ASN A 312 5.30 22.55 -4.26
N GLU A 313 5.12 23.58 -5.09
CA GLU A 313 6.23 24.14 -5.88
C GLU A 313 7.26 24.81 -4.97
N ASN A 314 6.80 25.58 -3.99
CA ASN A 314 7.60 26.32 -3.01
C ASN A 314 7.24 25.89 -1.58
N ILE A 315 7.00 26.87 -0.69
CA ILE A 315 6.30 26.65 0.58
C ILE A 315 4.92 26.05 0.23
N PRO A 316 4.53 24.90 0.82
CA PRO A 316 3.25 24.27 0.50
C PRO A 316 2.10 25.25 0.72
N THR A 317 1.19 25.37 -0.25
CA THR A 317 -0.01 26.21 -0.15
C THR A 317 -1.26 25.38 -0.41
N VAL A 318 -2.32 25.59 0.39
CA VAL A 318 -3.64 25.04 0.08
C VAL A 318 -4.29 25.93 -0.97
N ASP A 319 -4.67 25.33 -2.10
CA ASP A 319 -5.41 26.01 -3.16
C ASP A 319 -6.90 25.99 -2.78
N SER A 320 -7.40 27.07 -2.21
CA SER A 320 -8.85 27.32 -2.06
C SER A 320 -9.35 28.18 -3.21
N THR A 321 -10.65 28.13 -3.52
CA THR A 321 -11.31 28.67 -4.73
C THR A 321 -11.07 30.16 -5.03
N SER A 322 -10.38 30.92 -4.17
CA SER A 322 -9.99 32.31 -4.47
C SER A 322 -8.67 32.76 -3.83
N GLN A 323 -8.06 31.99 -2.92
CA GLN A 323 -6.84 32.39 -2.21
C GLN A 323 -5.94 31.18 -1.88
N LYS A 324 -4.63 31.31 -2.15
CA LYS A 324 -3.62 30.35 -1.74
C LYS A 324 -3.22 30.60 -0.28
N ILE A 325 -3.30 29.57 0.55
CA ILE A 325 -2.96 29.68 1.98
C ILE A 325 -1.62 28.99 2.23
N PRO A 326 -0.53 29.72 2.53
CA PRO A 326 0.76 29.12 2.87
C PRO A 326 0.68 28.32 4.17
N LEU A 327 1.20 27.09 4.16
CA LEU A 327 1.28 26.21 5.33
C LEU A 327 2.46 26.60 6.23
N THR A 328 2.36 27.80 6.81
CA THR A 328 3.32 28.38 7.75
C THR A 328 2.63 28.76 9.05
N LEU A 329 3.21 28.31 10.17
CA LEU A 329 2.73 28.69 11.51
C LEU A 329 3.09 30.13 11.84
N PRO A 330 2.28 30.84 12.65
CA PRO A 330 1.00 30.40 13.24
C PRO A 330 -0.21 30.64 12.32
N ARG A 331 -0.04 31.40 11.23
CA ARG A 331 -1.12 31.95 10.39
C ARG A 331 -2.02 30.88 9.77
N CYS A 332 -1.45 29.74 9.33
CA CYS A 332 -2.23 28.67 8.70
C CYS A 332 -3.19 27.97 9.67
N LYS A 333 -2.90 27.91 10.98
CA LYS A 333 -3.72 27.22 11.97
C LYS A 333 -5.14 27.79 12.03
N ILE A 334 -5.28 29.12 11.93
CA ILE A 334 -6.56 29.83 12.00
C ILE A 334 -7.33 29.74 10.68
N GLN A 335 -6.62 29.75 9.55
CA GLN A 335 -7.24 29.81 8.23
C GLN A 335 -7.66 28.43 7.70
N VAL A 336 -6.84 27.40 7.88
CA VAL A 336 -7.10 26.06 7.33
C VAL A 336 -8.46 25.54 7.82
N ASP A 337 -8.81 25.70 9.10
CA ASP A 337 -10.10 25.24 9.62
C ASP A 337 -11.32 26.01 9.05
N LYS A 338 -11.16 27.28 8.69
CA LYS A 338 -12.24 28.14 8.15
C LYS A 338 -12.56 27.83 6.69
N PHE A 339 -11.54 27.53 5.88
CA PHE A 339 -11.67 27.30 4.43
C PHE A 339 -11.99 25.84 4.06
N LEU A 340 -11.99 24.95 5.04
CA LEU A 340 -12.18 23.52 4.86
C LEU A 340 -13.59 23.03 5.26
N ARG A 341 -14.58 23.92 5.36
CA ARG A 341 -15.97 23.61 5.73
C ARG A 341 -16.91 23.59 4.53
#